data_AF-A0A7X4YGU1-F1
#
_entry.id   AF-A0A7X4YGU1-F1
#
_cell.length_a   1.000
_cell.length_b   1.000
_cell.length_c   1.000
_cell.angle_alpha   90.00
_cell.angle_beta   90.00
_cell.angle_gamma   90.00
#
_symmetry.space_group_name_H-M   'P 1'
#
loop_
_entity.id
_entity.type
_entity.pdbx_description
1 polymer ?
#
loop_
_entity_poly.entity_id
_entity_poly.type
_entity_poly.pdbx_seq_one_letter_code
_entity_poly.pdbx_strand_id
1 'polypeptide(L)'
;MSLIQTQYLPHAMETRARLETEPVVRTLLSPDITPDLMARFLIEWSARGAYMTEPVDGWIRSAGERCIALGQEKVGRQLITHAKHEAGHHLMTLQDARVLTAQWNASHSQKLDADALVAQAPTAAMREYRQVHDEAITGDLPLGQAAIEYEVGYLAVVLVPRILARVREVLGQGTLDTLTFLREHAEVDVGHTALNERMMEGMLSTHPEEGRRLAAFGSRGLDCYLRFLDDCMEAARRSVGGVTAAAA
;
A
#
# COMPACT_ATOMS: atom_id res chain seq x y z
N MET A 1 19.74 -6.25 20.73
CA MET A 1 18.34 -6.20 20.27
C MET A 1 18.06 -4.76 19.91
N SER A 2 17.44 -4.50 18.77
CA SER A 2 17.19 -3.13 18.30
C SER A 2 16.08 -2.46 19.13
N LEU A 3 15.99 -1.13 19.12
CA LEU A 3 14.92 -0.42 19.84
C LEU A 3 13.58 -0.63 19.13
N ILE A 4 13.59 -0.81 17.81
CA ILE A 4 12.42 -1.24 17.05
C ILE A 4 11.90 -2.58 17.58
N GLN A 5 12.78 -3.55 17.81
CA GLN A 5 12.39 -4.87 18.35
C GLN A 5 11.79 -4.81 19.75
N THR A 6 12.21 -3.85 20.58
CA THR A 6 11.84 -3.81 22.00
C THR A 6 10.74 -2.82 22.33
N GLN A 7 10.70 -1.69 21.63
CA GLN A 7 9.82 -0.56 21.93
C GLN A 7 8.68 -0.40 20.91
N TYR A 8 8.84 -0.92 19.69
CA TYR A 8 7.87 -0.72 18.61
C TYR A 8 7.15 -2.02 18.22
N LEU A 9 7.90 -3.06 17.80
CA LEU A 9 7.32 -4.28 17.23
C LEU A 9 6.32 -4.99 18.15
N PRO A 10 6.51 -5.08 19.47
CA PRO A 10 5.52 -5.71 20.35
C PRO A 10 4.11 -5.10 20.24
N HIS A 11 4.02 -3.84 19.80
CA HIS A 11 2.76 -3.12 19.62
C HIS A 11 2.20 -3.19 18.19
N ALA A 12 3.02 -3.54 17.19
CA ALA A 12 2.59 -3.69 15.79
C ALA A 12 2.33 -5.16 15.37
N MET A 13 2.82 -6.11 16.16
CA MET A 13 2.78 -7.55 15.84
C MET A 13 1.39 -8.10 15.60
N GLU A 14 0.38 -7.64 16.34
CA GLU A 14 -1.01 -8.10 16.16
C GLU A 14 -1.50 -7.76 14.75
N THR A 15 -1.25 -6.54 14.27
CA THR A 15 -1.62 -6.14 12.91
C THR A 15 -0.81 -6.88 11.86
N ARG A 16 0.52 -7.06 12.07
CA ARG A 16 1.36 -7.83 11.15
C ARG A 16 0.92 -9.29 11.01
N ALA A 17 0.49 -9.91 12.10
CA ALA A 17 0.03 -11.30 12.08
C ALA A 17 -1.16 -11.52 11.14
N ARG A 18 -1.94 -10.46 10.87
CA ARG A 18 -3.06 -10.52 9.91
C ARG A 18 -2.60 -10.73 8.48
N LEU A 19 -1.37 -10.39 8.11
CA LEU A 19 -0.86 -10.65 6.76
C LEU A 19 -0.95 -12.13 6.36
N GLU A 20 -0.88 -13.06 7.33
CA GLU A 20 -1.00 -14.49 7.07
C GLU A 20 -2.44 -15.02 7.17
N THR A 21 -3.36 -14.28 7.78
CA THR A 21 -4.72 -14.75 8.09
C THR A 21 -5.83 -14.00 7.35
N GLU A 22 -5.55 -12.81 6.83
CA GLU A 22 -6.54 -11.94 6.20
C GLU A 22 -7.16 -12.62 4.96
N PRO A 23 -8.50 -12.69 4.84
CA PRO A 23 -9.16 -13.42 3.76
C PRO A 23 -8.74 -13.00 2.36
N VAL A 24 -8.53 -11.70 2.12
CA VAL A 24 -8.08 -11.20 0.82
C VAL A 24 -6.68 -11.71 0.46
N VAL A 25 -5.74 -11.72 1.42
CA VAL A 25 -4.38 -12.22 1.18
C VAL A 25 -4.42 -13.71 0.88
N ARG A 26 -5.19 -14.49 1.66
CA ARG A 26 -5.39 -15.92 1.39
C ARG A 26 -6.02 -16.17 0.03
N THR A 27 -6.94 -15.31 -0.42
CA THR A 27 -7.56 -15.41 -1.75
C THR A 27 -6.54 -15.15 -2.85
N LEU A 28 -5.77 -14.05 -2.76
CA LEU A 28 -4.75 -13.67 -3.74
C LEU A 28 -3.65 -14.73 -3.91
N LEU A 29 -3.32 -15.40 -2.80
CA LEU A 29 -2.30 -16.45 -2.77
C LEU A 29 -2.85 -17.86 -2.98
N SER A 30 -4.16 -18.00 -3.16
CA SER A 30 -4.79 -19.30 -3.35
C SER A 30 -4.36 -19.92 -4.67
N PRO A 31 -4.03 -21.23 -4.72
CA PRO A 31 -3.84 -21.93 -5.99
C PRO A 31 -5.13 -21.96 -6.83
N ASP A 32 -6.30 -21.79 -6.20
CA ASP A 32 -7.62 -21.88 -6.82
C ASP A 32 -8.19 -20.53 -7.28
N ILE A 33 -7.43 -19.43 -7.15
CA ILE A 33 -7.88 -18.14 -7.67
C ILE A 33 -8.07 -18.22 -9.20
N THR A 34 -9.24 -17.82 -9.69
CA THR A 34 -9.52 -17.83 -11.11
C THR A 34 -8.78 -16.70 -11.83
N PRO A 35 -8.42 -16.87 -13.12
CA PRO A 35 -7.85 -15.81 -13.92
C PRO A 35 -8.68 -14.52 -13.90
N ASP A 36 -9.99 -14.62 -14.09
CA ASP A 36 -10.88 -13.46 -14.12
C ASP A 36 -10.90 -12.70 -12.79
N LEU A 37 -10.90 -13.41 -11.66
CA LEU A 37 -10.90 -12.78 -10.34
C LEU A 37 -9.56 -12.08 -10.07
N MET A 38 -8.44 -12.73 -10.39
CA MET A 38 -7.11 -12.12 -10.25
C MET A 38 -6.98 -10.88 -11.14
N ALA A 39 -7.36 -10.99 -12.42
CA ALA A 39 -7.27 -9.88 -13.37
C ALA A 39 -8.14 -8.70 -12.93
N ARG A 40 -9.37 -8.97 -12.50
CA ARG A 40 -10.28 -7.92 -12.04
C ARG A 40 -9.80 -7.27 -10.74
N PHE A 41 -9.24 -8.05 -9.81
CA PHE A 41 -8.60 -7.51 -8.61
C PHE A 41 -7.47 -6.54 -8.97
N LEU A 42 -6.56 -6.92 -9.87
CA LEU A 42 -5.46 -6.05 -10.29
C LEU A 42 -5.98 -4.75 -10.93
N ILE A 43 -7.03 -4.82 -11.74
CA ILE A 43 -7.66 -3.63 -12.31
C ILE A 43 -8.22 -2.70 -11.22
N GLU A 44 -8.97 -3.24 -10.26
CA GLU A 44 -9.51 -2.46 -9.14
C GLU A 44 -8.40 -1.84 -8.28
N TRP A 45 -7.39 -2.64 -7.94
CA TRP A 45 -6.25 -2.19 -7.15
C TRP A 45 -5.47 -1.08 -7.87
N SER A 46 -5.14 -1.24 -9.15
CA SER A 46 -4.42 -0.23 -9.92
C SER A 46 -5.24 1.04 -10.12
N ALA A 47 -6.54 0.92 -10.43
CA ALA A 47 -7.41 2.07 -10.64
C ALA A 47 -7.59 2.92 -9.37
N ARG A 48 -7.72 2.27 -8.21
CA ARG A 48 -7.89 2.94 -6.91
C ARG A 48 -6.56 3.34 -6.28
N GLY A 49 -5.47 2.66 -6.63
CA GLY A 49 -4.14 2.85 -6.07
C GLY A 49 -3.62 4.27 -6.21
N ALA A 50 -4.00 4.97 -7.28
CA ALA A 50 -3.63 6.38 -7.48
C ALA A 50 -4.08 7.28 -6.33
N TYR A 51 -5.26 7.04 -5.76
CA TYR A 51 -5.72 7.80 -4.59
C TYR A 51 -4.88 7.51 -3.35
N MET A 52 -4.32 6.30 -3.22
CA MET A 52 -3.47 5.95 -2.09
C MET A 52 -2.05 6.51 -2.22
N THR A 53 -1.57 6.69 -3.45
CA THR A 53 -0.15 6.98 -3.75
C THR A 53 0.11 8.41 -4.18
N GLU A 54 -0.87 9.13 -4.74
CA GLU A 54 -0.72 10.51 -5.19
C GLU A 54 -0.18 11.49 -4.14
N PRO A 55 -0.63 11.45 -2.86
CA PRO A 55 -0.19 12.41 -1.86
C PRO A 55 1.10 12.01 -1.13
N VAL A 56 1.69 10.83 -1.42
CA VAL A 56 2.80 10.26 -0.64
C VAL A 56 4.04 11.15 -0.62
N ASP A 57 4.44 11.72 -1.77
CA ASP A 57 5.59 12.64 -1.80
C ASP A 57 5.34 13.90 -0.94
N GLY A 58 4.11 14.42 -0.99
CA GLY A 58 3.67 15.56 -0.20
C GLY A 58 3.67 15.27 1.29
N TRP A 59 3.20 14.10 1.70
CA TRP A 59 3.18 13.65 3.08
C TRP A 59 4.58 13.49 3.67
N ILE A 60 5.47 12.79 2.97
CA ILE A 60 6.86 12.59 3.42
C ILE A 60 7.58 13.93 3.52
N ARG A 61 7.39 14.83 2.53
CA ARG A 61 7.98 16.17 2.55
C ARG A 61 7.47 16.99 3.74
N SER A 62 6.16 17.01 3.96
CA SER A 62 5.52 17.77 5.04
C SER A 62 5.92 17.25 6.42
N ALA A 63 6.01 15.93 6.59
CA ALA A 63 6.56 15.32 7.81
C ALA A 63 8.00 15.79 8.06
N GLY A 64 8.82 15.85 7.01
CA GLY A 64 10.20 16.33 7.11
C GLY A 64 10.30 17.81 7.50
N GLU A 65 9.48 18.67 6.90
CA GLU A 65 9.38 20.09 7.26
C GLU A 65 8.93 20.27 8.72
N ARG A 66 7.95 19.47 9.15
CA ARG A 66 7.47 19.49 10.54
C ARG A 66 8.54 19.01 11.52
N CYS A 67 9.27 17.95 11.21
CA CYS A 67 10.43 17.49 12.00
C CYS A 67 11.47 18.61 12.17
N ILE A 68 11.81 19.35 11.09
CA ILE A 68 12.73 20.49 11.17
C ILE A 68 12.17 21.58 12.10
N ALA A 69 10.89 21.93 11.96
CA ALA A 69 10.24 22.93 12.82
C ALA A 69 10.23 22.54 14.31
N LEU A 70 10.29 21.24 14.63
CA LEU A 70 10.37 20.71 15.99
C LEU A 70 11.82 20.46 16.45
N GLY A 71 12.83 20.92 15.71
CA GLY A 71 14.25 20.79 16.06
C GLY A 71 14.90 19.45 15.67
N GLN A 72 14.19 18.59 14.94
CA GLN A 72 14.69 17.29 14.46
C GLN A 72 15.31 17.40 13.05
N GLU A 73 16.25 18.32 12.89
CA GLU A 73 16.73 18.77 11.57
C GLU A 73 17.30 17.64 10.70
N LYS A 74 18.11 16.74 11.29
CA LYS A 74 18.72 15.62 10.56
C LYS A 74 17.66 14.70 9.95
N VAL A 75 16.67 14.30 10.74
CA VAL A 75 15.58 13.40 10.31
C VAL A 75 14.72 14.09 9.27
N GLY A 76 14.37 15.36 9.49
CA GLY A 76 13.54 16.09 8.54
C GLY A 76 14.19 16.27 7.17
N ARG A 77 15.50 16.52 7.10
CA ARG A 77 16.25 16.57 5.82
C ARG A 77 16.28 15.21 5.11
N GLN A 78 16.34 14.11 5.86
CA GLN A 78 16.29 12.75 5.30
C GLN A 78 14.93 12.47 4.67
N LEU A 79 13.83 12.81 5.35
CA LEU A 79 12.46 12.69 4.82
C LEU A 79 12.28 13.52 3.55
N ILE A 80 12.67 14.80 3.54
CA ILE A 80 12.56 15.66 2.34
C ILE A 80 13.35 15.08 1.15
N THR A 81 14.50 14.45 1.41
CA THR A 81 15.28 13.79 0.36
C THR A 81 14.56 12.55 -0.16
N HIS A 82 14.01 11.73 0.74
CA HIS A 82 13.25 10.53 0.40
C HIS A 82 12.01 10.85 -0.44
N ALA A 83 11.27 11.91 -0.09
CA ALA A 83 10.07 12.35 -0.80
C ALA A 83 10.28 12.57 -2.32
N LYS A 84 11.49 12.89 -2.76
CA LYS A 84 11.79 13.07 -4.19
C LYS A 84 11.72 11.77 -4.98
N HIS A 85 11.99 10.65 -4.33
CA HIS A 85 11.96 9.32 -4.96
C HIS A 85 10.53 8.82 -5.18
N GLU A 86 9.54 9.31 -4.41
CA GLU A 86 8.13 8.90 -4.52
C GLU A 86 7.33 9.72 -5.54
N ALA A 87 7.92 10.78 -6.09
CA ALA A 87 7.23 11.71 -6.96
C ALA A 87 6.76 11.03 -8.26
N GLY A 88 5.44 11.02 -8.47
CA GLY A 88 4.84 10.50 -9.71
C GLY A 88 4.54 9.00 -9.70
N HIS A 89 4.78 8.26 -8.62
CA HIS A 89 4.45 6.83 -8.53
C HIS A 89 2.96 6.54 -8.76
N HIS A 90 2.05 7.45 -8.41
CA HIS A 90 0.63 7.33 -8.72
C HIS A 90 0.34 7.23 -10.23
N LEU A 91 1.15 7.87 -11.08
CA LEU A 91 0.99 7.78 -12.54
C LEU A 91 1.21 6.37 -13.06
N MET A 92 2.06 5.57 -12.40
CA MET A 92 2.27 4.16 -12.73
C MET A 92 1.00 3.35 -12.48
N THR A 93 0.36 3.53 -11.32
CA THR A 93 -0.91 2.83 -11.02
C THR A 93 -2.02 3.17 -12.02
N LEU A 94 -2.13 4.44 -12.42
CA LEU A 94 -3.07 4.87 -13.47
C LEU A 94 -2.77 4.23 -14.82
N GLN A 95 -1.49 4.14 -15.19
CA GLN A 95 -1.07 3.51 -16.44
C GLN A 95 -1.35 2.00 -16.42
N ASP A 96 -1.00 1.33 -15.33
CA ASP A 96 -1.25 -0.10 -15.12
C ASP A 96 -2.76 -0.38 -15.22
N ALA A 97 -3.61 0.45 -14.60
CA ALA A 97 -5.07 0.31 -14.66
C ALA A 97 -5.61 0.37 -16.10
N ARG A 98 -5.11 1.31 -16.92
CA ARG A 98 -5.50 1.45 -18.33
C ARG A 98 -5.08 0.25 -19.16
N VAL A 99 -3.84 -0.21 -18.99
CA VAL A 99 -3.31 -1.35 -19.73
C VAL A 99 -4.05 -2.64 -19.38
N LEU A 100 -4.25 -2.92 -18.08
CA LEU A 100 -4.99 -4.09 -17.61
C LEU A 100 -6.45 -4.06 -18.07
N THR A 101 -7.09 -2.88 -18.06
CA THR A 101 -8.46 -2.72 -18.58
C THR A 101 -8.53 -2.99 -20.08
N ALA A 102 -7.57 -2.52 -20.87
CA ALA A 102 -7.51 -2.79 -22.30
C ALA A 102 -7.33 -4.29 -22.58
N GLN A 103 -6.47 -4.98 -21.80
CA GLN A 103 -6.29 -6.43 -21.88
C GLN A 103 -7.58 -7.19 -21.55
N TRP A 104 -8.26 -6.82 -20.46
CA TRP A 104 -9.57 -7.38 -20.12
C TRP A 104 -10.57 -7.20 -21.26
N ASN A 105 -10.68 -5.98 -21.77
CA ASN A 105 -11.61 -5.63 -22.85
C ASN A 105 -11.28 -6.34 -24.17
N ALA A 106 -10.05 -6.78 -24.42
CA ALA A 106 -9.73 -7.56 -25.60
C ALA A 106 -10.32 -8.98 -25.54
N SER A 107 -10.45 -9.55 -24.35
CA SER A 107 -10.81 -10.96 -24.15
C SER A 107 -12.21 -11.20 -23.57
N HIS A 108 -12.89 -10.15 -23.07
CA HIS A 108 -14.20 -10.29 -22.41
C HIS A 108 -15.29 -9.51 -23.13
N SER A 109 -16.52 -10.04 -23.11
CA SER A 109 -17.70 -9.37 -23.67
C SER A 109 -18.13 -8.15 -22.84
N GLN A 110 -18.11 -8.29 -21.51
CA GLN A 110 -18.36 -7.20 -20.57
C GLN A 110 -17.16 -6.25 -20.55
N LYS A 111 -17.33 -5.09 -21.17
CA LYS A 111 -16.30 -4.06 -21.24
C LYS A 111 -16.27 -3.24 -19.95
N LEU A 112 -15.07 -2.87 -19.55
CA LEU A 112 -14.77 -1.96 -18.46
C LEU A 112 -14.35 -0.61 -19.04
N ASP A 113 -14.63 0.46 -18.29
CA ASP A 113 -14.17 1.81 -18.59
C ASP A 113 -13.09 2.19 -17.57
N ALA A 114 -11.85 2.34 -18.03
CA ALA A 114 -10.72 2.63 -17.16
C ALA A 114 -10.86 3.99 -16.46
N ASP A 115 -11.36 5.01 -17.17
CA ASP A 115 -11.50 6.35 -16.60
C ASP A 115 -12.64 6.38 -15.58
N ALA A 116 -13.73 5.64 -15.83
CA ALA A 116 -14.79 5.47 -14.83
C ALA A 116 -14.30 4.73 -13.58
N LEU A 117 -13.43 3.73 -13.74
CA LEU A 117 -12.85 2.99 -12.61
C LEU A 117 -11.91 3.85 -11.77
N VAL A 118 -11.10 4.70 -12.41
CA VAL A 118 -10.22 5.67 -11.73
C VAL A 118 -11.02 6.77 -11.04
N ALA A 119 -12.13 7.21 -11.64
CA ALA A 119 -13.00 8.26 -11.10
C ALA A 119 -13.92 7.80 -9.96
N GLN A 120 -13.83 6.53 -9.53
CA GLN A 120 -14.63 6.02 -8.42
C GLN A 120 -14.38 6.80 -7.14
N ALA A 121 -15.44 7.01 -6.35
CA ALA A 121 -15.31 7.57 -5.02
C ALA A 121 -14.38 6.69 -4.16
N PRO A 122 -13.50 7.29 -3.33
CA PRO A 122 -12.63 6.52 -2.46
C PRO A 122 -13.46 5.69 -1.47
N THR A 123 -12.94 4.55 -1.05
CA THR A 123 -13.58 3.74 0.00
C THR A 123 -13.34 4.35 1.38
N ALA A 124 -13.98 3.79 2.41
CA ALA A 124 -13.73 4.22 3.78
C ALA A 124 -12.27 4.00 4.18
N ALA A 125 -11.71 2.83 3.86
CA ALA A 125 -10.32 2.49 4.16
C ALA A 125 -9.34 3.47 3.48
N MET A 126 -9.61 3.85 2.23
CA MET A 126 -8.77 4.81 1.51
C MET A 126 -8.79 6.21 2.16
N ARG A 127 -9.96 6.69 2.60
CA ARG A 127 -10.07 7.97 3.31
C ARG A 127 -9.37 7.92 4.67
N GLU A 128 -9.57 6.85 5.43
CA GLU A 128 -8.91 6.64 6.72
C GLU A 128 -7.38 6.55 6.58
N TYR A 129 -6.90 5.94 5.50
CA TYR A 129 -5.46 5.90 5.17
C TYR A 129 -4.89 7.31 4.98
N ARG A 130 -5.56 8.17 4.19
CA ARG A 130 -5.13 9.57 4.05
C ARG A 130 -5.18 10.31 5.39
N GLN A 131 -6.24 10.08 6.16
CA GLN A 131 -6.43 10.73 7.46
C GLN A 131 -5.33 10.36 8.46
N VAL A 132 -4.87 9.10 8.52
CA VAL A 132 -3.83 8.71 9.47
C VAL A 132 -2.48 9.38 9.16
N HIS A 133 -2.14 9.58 7.89
CA HIS A 133 -0.97 10.37 7.48
C HIS A 133 -1.11 11.83 7.90
N ASP A 134 -2.26 12.45 7.61
CA ASP A 134 -2.52 13.84 7.97
C ASP A 134 -2.45 14.06 9.50
N GLU A 135 -2.99 13.13 10.29
CA GLU A 135 -2.92 13.15 11.76
C GLU A 135 -1.48 13.02 12.27
N ALA A 136 -0.66 12.14 11.67
CA ALA A 136 0.74 12.02 12.03
C ALA A 136 1.49 13.33 11.77
N ILE A 137 1.34 13.89 10.56
CA ILE A 137 2.06 15.09 10.11
C ILE A 137 1.66 16.32 10.93
N THR A 138 0.37 16.52 11.18
CA THR A 138 -0.14 17.71 11.88
C THR A 138 0.01 17.62 13.39
N GLY A 139 0.23 16.42 13.93
CA GLY A 139 0.43 16.17 15.34
C GLY A 139 1.77 16.65 15.91
N ASP A 140 2.07 16.18 17.11
CA ASP A 140 3.32 16.37 17.85
C ASP A 140 4.38 15.30 17.54
N LEU A 141 4.00 14.23 16.83
CA LEU A 141 4.86 13.13 16.41
C LEU A 141 4.83 12.94 14.87
N PRO A 142 5.36 13.90 14.08
CA PRO A 142 5.40 13.81 12.62
C PRO A 142 6.17 12.59 12.09
N LEU A 143 7.04 12.00 12.91
CA LEU A 143 7.72 10.75 12.56
C LEU A 143 6.78 9.53 12.53
N GLY A 144 5.53 9.67 12.98
CA GLY A 144 4.47 8.70 12.70
C GLY A 144 4.33 8.39 11.20
N GLN A 145 4.64 9.36 10.32
CA GLN A 145 4.72 9.14 8.88
C GLN A 145 5.70 8.01 8.53
N ALA A 146 6.90 8.01 9.10
CA ALA A 146 7.90 6.97 8.84
C ALA A 146 7.45 5.60 9.37
N ALA A 147 6.70 5.57 10.48
CA ALA A 147 6.13 4.32 10.98
C ALA A 147 5.06 3.74 10.04
N ILE A 148 4.24 4.59 9.42
CA ILE A 148 3.27 4.14 8.43
C ILE A 148 3.97 3.59 7.19
N GLU A 149 4.93 4.33 6.62
CA GLU A 149 5.71 3.87 5.46
C GLU A 149 6.52 2.60 5.78
N TYR A 150 6.99 2.44 7.04
CA TYR A 150 7.67 1.22 7.48
C TYR A 150 6.75 -0.02 7.45
N GLU A 151 5.51 0.09 7.92
CA GLU A 151 4.57 -1.04 7.89
C GLU A 151 4.04 -1.35 6.49
N VAL A 152 3.78 -0.32 5.67
CA VAL A 152 3.34 -0.53 4.28
C VAL A 152 4.48 -1.09 3.44
N GLY A 153 5.72 -0.62 3.63
CA GLY A 153 6.92 -1.22 3.03
C GLY A 153 7.15 -2.65 3.48
N TYR A 154 6.91 -2.96 4.77
CA TYR A 154 6.96 -4.34 5.27
C TYR A 154 5.93 -5.24 4.57
N LEU A 155 4.68 -4.78 4.41
CA LEU A 155 3.66 -5.48 3.63
C LEU A 155 4.17 -5.73 2.21
N ALA A 156 4.74 -4.72 1.55
CA ALA A 156 5.23 -4.84 0.19
C ALA A 156 6.33 -5.91 0.07
N VAL A 157 7.34 -5.86 0.94
CA VAL A 157 8.43 -6.84 0.99
C VAL A 157 7.93 -8.27 1.21
N VAL A 158 6.92 -8.45 2.06
CA VAL A 158 6.41 -9.79 2.41
C VAL A 158 5.43 -10.34 1.38
N LEU A 159 4.51 -9.50 0.88
CA LEU A 159 3.39 -9.96 0.06
C LEU A 159 3.61 -9.77 -1.44
N VAL A 160 4.18 -8.65 -1.88
CA VAL A 160 4.23 -8.32 -3.32
C VAL A 160 4.98 -9.38 -4.14
N PRO A 161 6.18 -9.88 -3.73
CA PRO A 161 6.83 -10.96 -4.47
C PRO A 161 5.98 -12.22 -4.63
N ARG A 162 5.19 -12.58 -3.60
CA ARG A 162 4.27 -13.74 -3.62
C ARG A 162 3.09 -13.48 -4.57
N ILE A 163 2.52 -12.28 -4.54
CA ILE A 163 1.45 -11.86 -5.45
C ILE A 163 1.95 -11.88 -6.90
N LEU A 164 3.12 -11.30 -7.18
CA LEU A 164 3.70 -11.27 -8.53
C LEU A 164 4.00 -12.70 -9.06
N ALA A 165 4.47 -13.61 -8.19
CA ALA A 165 4.62 -15.01 -8.55
C ALA A 165 3.28 -15.65 -8.95
N ARG A 166 2.21 -15.39 -8.17
CA ARG A 166 0.87 -15.86 -8.51
C ARG A 166 0.30 -15.22 -9.77
N VAL A 167 0.53 -13.94 -10.01
CA VAL A 167 0.13 -13.27 -11.26
C VAL A 167 0.80 -13.94 -12.46
N ARG A 168 2.10 -14.22 -12.38
CA ARG A 168 2.82 -14.93 -13.45
C ARG A 168 2.24 -16.32 -13.72
N GLU A 169 1.90 -17.05 -12.66
CA GLU A 169 1.34 -18.41 -12.76
C GLU A 169 -0.09 -18.42 -13.34
N VAL A 170 -0.92 -17.44 -12.98
CA VAL A 170 -2.35 -17.40 -13.33
C VAL A 170 -2.61 -16.64 -14.65
N LEU A 171 -1.97 -15.48 -14.82
CA LEU A 171 -2.21 -14.53 -15.91
C LEU A 171 -1.05 -14.42 -16.90
N GLY A 172 0.04 -15.14 -16.65
CA GLY A 172 1.21 -15.18 -17.52
C GLY A 172 2.16 -13.99 -17.40
N GLN A 173 3.34 -14.14 -18.01
CA GLN A 173 4.40 -13.13 -17.98
C GLN A 173 3.96 -11.78 -18.59
N GLY A 174 3.16 -11.82 -19.67
CA GLY A 174 2.70 -10.60 -20.33
C GLY A 174 1.89 -9.67 -19.41
N THR A 175 1.07 -10.23 -18.52
CA THR A 175 0.35 -9.45 -17.50
C THR A 175 1.28 -8.98 -16.40
N LEU A 176 2.22 -9.82 -15.95
CA LEU A 176 3.22 -9.42 -14.95
C LEU A 176 4.04 -8.20 -15.42
N ASP A 177 4.43 -8.16 -16.69
CA ASP A 177 5.23 -7.08 -17.26
C ASP A 177 4.51 -5.72 -17.25
N THR A 178 3.17 -5.71 -17.20
CA THR A 178 2.37 -4.48 -17.14
C THR A 178 2.19 -3.93 -15.73
N LEU A 179 2.54 -4.68 -14.69
CA LEU A 179 2.43 -4.24 -13.30
C LEU A 179 3.65 -3.40 -12.89
N THR A 180 3.82 -2.25 -13.53
CA THR A 180 5.02 -1.43 -13.38
C THR A 180 5.22 -0.97 -11.93
N PHE A 181 4.14 -0.54 -11.26
CA PHE A 181 4.23 -0.06 -9.88
C PHE A 181 4.65 -1.18 -8.92
N LEU A 182 3.96 -2.32 -8.96
CA LEU A 182 4.21 -3.43 -8.03
C LEU A 182 5.59 -4.05 -8.26
N ARG A 183 6.06 -4.09 -9.52
CA ARG A 183 7.40 -4.58 -9.83
C ARG A 183 8.48 -3.66 -9.28
N GLU A 184 8.32 -2.35 -9.45
CA GLU A 184 9.26 -1.39 -8.86
C GLU A 184 9.31 -1.52 -7.34
N HIS A 185 8.15 -1.55 -6.67
CA HIS A 185 8.06 -1.68 -5.21
C HIS A 185 8.61 -3.02 -4.69
N ALA A 186 8.50 -4.11 -5.45
CA ALA A 186 9.17 -5.37 -5.11
C ALA A 186 10.71 -5.25 -5.12
N GLU A 187 11.28 -4.37 -5.94
CA GLU A 187 12.72 -4.17 -6.09
C GLU A 187 13.27 -3.09 -5.12
N VAL A 188 12.52 -1.99 -4.91
CA VAL A 188 13.03 -0.81 -4.19
C VAL A 188 12.62 -0.76 -2.71
N ASP A 189 11.51 -1.38 -2.30
CA ASP A 189 10.94 -1.18 -0.96
C ASP A 189 11.78 -1.78 0.17
N VAL A 190 12.68 -2.72 -0.13
CA VAL A 190 13.69 -3.18 0.84
C VAL A 190 14.55 -1.99 1.30
N GLY A 191 14.93 -1.11 0.37
CA GLY A 191 15.71 0.08 0.65
C GLY A 191 14.91 1.14 1.41
N HIS A 192 13.67 1.40 1.00
CA HIS A 192 12.79 2.36 1.67
C HIS A 192 12.45 1.92 3.10
N THR A 193 12.10 0.65 3.29
CA THR A 193 11.81 0.07 4.60
C THR A 193 13.01 0.21 5.54
N ALA A 194 14.23 -0.07 5.05
CA ALA A 194 15.44 0.09 5.86
C ALA A 194 15.74 1.55 6.22
N LEU A 195 15.40 2.52 5.36
CA LEU A 195 15.53 3.94 5.65
C LEU A 195 14.55 4.37 6.75
N ASN A 196 13.28 3.97 6.65
CA ASN A 196 12.25 4.24 7.65
C ASN A 196 12.62 3.65 9.01
N GLU A 197 13.11 2.40 9.03
CA GLU A 197 13.60 1.75 10.24
C GLU A 197 14.71 2.56 10.92
N ARG A 198 15.70 3.05 10.15
CA ARG A 198 16.79 3.87 10.69
C ARG A 198 16.31 5.19 11.28
N MET A 199 15.32 5.83 10.65
CA MET A 199 14.75 7.08 11.15
C MET A 199 14.02 6.84 12.48
N MET A 200 13.22 5.77 12.55
CA MET A 200 12.52 5.39 13.76
C MET A 200 13.48 4.97 14.90
N GLU A 201 14.53 4.19 14.59
CA GLU A 201 15.61 3.88 15.55
C GLU A 201 16.26 5.15 16.12
N GLY A 202 16.53 6.13 15.25
CA GLY A 202 17.07 7.42 15.67
C GLY A 202 16.17 8.11 16.70
N MET A 203 14.86 8.13 16.47
CA MET A 203 13.90 8.70 17.43
C MET A 203 13.85 7.91 18.73
N LEU A 204 13.70 6.59 18.65
CA LEU A 204 13.60 5.72 19.83
C LEU A 204 14.85 5.73 20.69
N SER A 205 16.02 6.01 20.10
CA SER A 205 17.26 6.18 20.88
C SER A 205 17.24 7.38 21.82
N THR A 206 16.37 8.37 21.54
CA THR A 206 16.20 9.58 22.35
C THR A 206 14.91 9.58 23.17
N HIS A 207 13.84 9.00 22.64
CA HIS A 207 12.52 8.94 23.25
C HIS A 207 11.93 7.52 23.10
N PRO A 208 12.46 6.52 23.84
CA PRO A 208 12.03 5.14 23.71
C PRO A 208 10.54 4.93 24.04
N GLU A 209 9.96 5.77 24.90
CA GLU A 209 8.55 5.76 25.29
C GLU A 209 7.59 6.01 24.12
N GLU A 210 8.05 6.64 23.04
CA GLU A 210 7.25 6.93 21.85
C GLU A 210 6.99 5.67 20.99
N GLY A 211 7.66 4.55 21.26
CA GLY A 211 7.54 3.33 20.46
C GLY A 211 6.11 2.81 20.31
N ARG A 212 5.30 2.90 21.37
CA ARG A 212 3.88 2.53 21.31
C ARG A 212 3.06 3.47 20.42
N ARG A 213 3.33 4.78 20.46
CA ARG A 213 2.61 5.79 19.66
C ARG A 213 2.98 5.69 18.19
N LEU A 214 4.26 5.48 17.88
CA LEU A 214 4.73 5.17 16.52
C LEU A 214 4.04 3.91 15.99
N ALA A 215 4.02 2.82 16.79
CA ALA A 215 3.38 1.58 16.39
C ALA A 215 1.88 1.75 16.14
N ALA A 216 1.20 2.61 16.89
CA ALA A 216 -0.21 2.91 16.66
C ALA A 216 -0.44 3.54 15.27
N PHE A 217 0.42 4.47 14.82
CA PHE A 217 0.34 5.01 13.45
C PHE A 217 0.63 3.93 12.41
N GLY A 218 1.73 3.18 12.57
CA GLY A 218 2.10 2.09 11.65
C GLY A 218 1.00 1.04 11.50
N SER A 219 0.48 0.53 12.61
CA SER A 219 -0.62 -0.43 12.64
C SER A 219 -1.90 0.09 11.98
N ARG A 220 -2.26 1.36 12.19
CA ARG A 220 -3.42 1.96 11.53
C ARG A 220 -3.25 2.07 10.02
N GLY A 221 -2.06 2.48 9.56
CA GLY A 221 -1.72 2.50 8.14
C GLY A 221 -1.83 1.12 7.50
N LEU A 222 -1.25 0.10 8.16
CA LEU A 222 -1.32 -1.29 7.71
C LEU A 222 -2.74 -1.85 7.68
N ASP A 223 -3.54 -1.58 8.72
CA ASP A 223 -4.96 -1.97 8.77
C ASP A 223 -5.75 -1.35 7.61
N CYS A 224 -5.59 -0.05 7.38
CA CYS A 224 -6.24 0.62 6.27
C CYS A 224 -5.84 0.01 4.92
N TYR A 225 -4.58 -0.36 4.75
CA TYR A 225 -4.11 -1.01 3.53
C TYR A 225 -4.72 -2.42 3.36
N LEU A 226 -4.81 -3.22 4.42
CA LEU A 226 -5.46 -4.54 4.36
C LEU A 226 -6.94 -4.44 4.00
N ARG A 227 -7.65 -3.48 4.59
CA ARG A 227 -9.06 -3.20 4.25
C ARG A 227 -9.21 -2.68 2.82
N PHE A 228 -8.27 -1.89 2.33
CA PHE A 228 -8.23 -1.47 0.93
C PHE A 228 -8.06 -2.65 -0.04
N LEU A 229 -7.18 -3.62 0.29
CA LEU A 229 -7.07 -4.84 -0.50
C LEU A 229 -8.40 -5.59 -0.53
N ASP A 230 -9.07 -5.74 0.61
CA ASP A 230 -10.37 -6.40 0.71
C ASP A 230 -11.46 -5.66 -0.09
N ASP A 231 -11.52 -4.34 -0.01
CA ASP A 231 -12.43 -3.51 -0.82
C ASP A 231 -12.24 -3.76 -2.34
N CYS A 232 -11.00 -3.89 -2.80
CA CYS A 232 -10.67 -4.20 -4.20
C CYS A 232 -11.12 -5.62 -4.57
N MET A 233 -10.90 -6.58 -3.69
CA MET A 233 -11.33 -7.98 -3.90
C MET A 233 -12.85 -8.11 -3.95
N GLU A 234 -13.56 -7.41 -3.08
CA GLU A 234 -15.03 -7.39 -3.08
C GLU A 234 -15.59 -6.71 -4.33
N ALA A 235 -14.99 -5.62 -4.80
CA ALA A 235 -15.34 -5.02 -6.09
C ALA A 235 -15.10 -5.99 -7.26
N ALA A 236 -13.98 -6.72 -7.23
CA ALA A 236 -13.67 -7.73 -8.24
C ALA A 236 -14.67 -8.89 -8.23
N ARG A 237 -15.01 -9.42 -7.05
CA ARG A 237 -16.02 -10.47 -6.88
C ARG A 237 -17.38 -10.06 -7.41
N ARG A 238 -17.84 -8.83 -7.11
CA ARG A 238 -19.12 -8.32 -7.64
C ARG A 238 -19.12 -8.24 -9.17
N SER A 239 -18.00 -7.82 -9.75
CA SER A 239 -17.85 -7.71 -11.20
C SER A 239 -17.87 -9.08 -11.90
N VAL A 240 -17.21 -10.09 -11.33
CA VAL A 240 -17.15 -11.45 -11.90
C VAL A 240 -18.42 -12.25 -11.57
N GLY A 241 -18.95 -12.10 -10.36
CA GLY A 241 -20.14 -12.78 -9.85
C GLY A 241 -21.48 -12.24 -10.37
N GLY A 242 -21.49 -11.06 -10.99
CA GLY A 242 -22.66 -10.54 -11.73
C GLY A 242 -23.10 -11.43 -12.91
N VAL A 243 -22.35 -12.49 -13.22
CA VAL A 243 -22.62 -13.47 -14.28
C VAL A 243 -23.62 -14.58 -13.86
N THR A 244 -23.94 -14.75 -12.57
CA THR A 244 -24.86 -15.83 -12.12
C THR A 244 -26.25 -15.38 -11.69
N ALA A 245 -26.52 -14.08 -11.53
CA ALA A 245 -27.82 -13.59 -11.03
C ALA A 245 -28.87 -13.27 -12.11
N ALA A 246 -28.60 -13.58 -13.39
CA ALA A 246 -29.53 -13.36 -14.50
C ALA A 246 -30.17 -14.66 -15.05
N ALA A 247 -30.22 -15.72 -14.24
CA ALA A 247 -30.96 -16.93 -14.55
C ALA A 247 -31.64 -17.50 -13.30
N ALA A 248 -32.77 -16.90 -12.93
CA ALA A 248 -33.85 -17.52 -12.15
C ALA A 248 -35.16 -16.81 -12.48
#